data_AF-E2CLR4-F1
#
_entry.id   AF-E2CLR4-F1
#
_cell.length_a   1.000
_cell.length_b   1.000
_cell.length_c   1.000
_cell.angle_alpha   90.00
_cell.angle_beta   90.00
_cell.angle_gamma   90.00
#
_symmetry.space_group_name_H-M   'P 1'
#
loop_
_entity.id
_entity.type
_entity.pdbx_description
1 polymer ?
#
loop_
_entity_poly.entity_id
_entity_poly.type
_entity_poly.pdbx_seq_one_letter_code
_entity_poly.pdbx_strand_id
1 'polypeptide(L)'
;MNNTFMTLYGRPIHQAVTTSSGTGLMISIPGTIGLIWAGWGADFLPPFSAGYVNLLGVLLIIPVTTFAAPYGVKFAHALPRRKMEVFFGVFLLVVAARFLFGMLG
;
A
#
# COMPACT_ATOMS: atom_id res chain seq x y z
N MET A 1 -33.71 -7.45 3.18
CA MET A 1 -32.93 -7.49 1.92
C MET A 1 -31.52 -6.93 2.14
N ASN A 2 -30.59 -7.67 2.77
CA ASN A 2 -29.15 -7.58 2.45
C ASN A 2 -28.37 -8.83 2.97
N ASN A 3 -29.04 -9.97 2.91
CA ASN A 3 -28.39 -11.28 2.76
C ASN A 3 -27.74 -11.42 1.36
N THR A 4 -27.68 -10.31 0.59
CA THR A 4 -27.26 -10.21 -0.80
C THR A 4 -25.83 -9.66 -0.96
N PHE A 5 -25.28 -8.94 0.03
CA PHE A 5 -23.86 -8.56 0.03
C PHE A 5 -22.95 -9.63 0.64
N MET A 6 -23.48 -10.53 1.47
CA MET A 6 -22.75 -11.71 1.94
C MET A 6 -22.27 -12.61 0.77
N THR A 7 -22.84 -12.44 -0.42
CA THR A 7 -22.77 -13.35 -1.57
C THR A 7 -22.00 -12.82 -2.78
N LEU A 8 -21.77 -11.51 -2.93
CA LEU A 8 -21.25 -11.00 -4.21
C LEU A 8 -19.78 -11.30 -4.49
N TYR A 9 -18.99 -11.59 -3.45
CA TYR A 9 -17.67 -12.18 -3.62
C TYR A 9 -17.52 -13.33 -2.64
N GLY A 10 -18.16 -14.46 -2.90
CA GLY A 10 -17.78 -15.78 -2.37
C GLY A 10 -16.34 -16.21 -2.70
N ARG A 11 -15.43 -15.24 -2.90
CA ARG A 11 -13.99 -15.38 -3.05
C ARG A 11 -13.35 -14.97 -1.71
N PRO A 12 -12.31 -15.68 -1.24
CA PRO A 12 -11.57 -15.25 -0.07
C PRO A 12 -11.05 -13.84 -0.32
N ILE A 13 -11.30 -12.88 0.59
CA ILE A 13 -10.72 -11.52 0.50
C ILE A 13 -9.20 -11.58 0.32
N HIS A 14 -8.61 -12.64 0.86
CA HIS A 14 -7.23 -13.00 0.66
C HIS A 14 -6.84 -13.09 -0.83
N GLN A 15 -7.65 -13.71 -1.70
CA GLN A 15 -7.37 -13.75 -3.14
C GLN A 15 -7.47 -12.38 -3.82
N ALA A 16 -8.47 -11.57 -3.46
CA ALA A 16 -8.61 -10.23 -4.02
C ALA A 16 -7.45 -9.32 -3.60
N VAL A 17 -7.03 -9.39 -2.34
CA VAL A 17 -5.89 -8.66 -1.79
C VAL A 17 -4.57 -9.15 -2.41
N THR A 18 -4.35 -10.46 -2.54
CA THR A 18 -3.13 -11.00 -3.16
C THR A 18 -2.99 -10.57 -4.62
N THR A 19 -4.08 -10.59 -5.40
CA THR A 19 -4.08 -10.09 -6.78
C THR A 19 -3.79 -8.59 -6.84
N SER A 20 -4.37 -7.80 -5.94
CA SER A 20 -4.17 -6.34 -5.87
C SER A 20 -2.74 -5.97 -5.43
N SER A 21 -2.15 -6.74 -4.52
CA SER A 21 -0.73 -6.56 -4.14
C SER A 21 0.22 -6.87 -5.30
N GLY A 22 -0.12 -7.87 -6.13
CA GLY A 22 0.65 -8.21 -7.33
C GLY A 22 0.64 -7.09 -8.37
N THR A 23 -0.51 -6.45 -8.62
CA THR A 23 -0.59 -5.32 -9.55
C THR A 23 0.15 -4.08 -9.03
N GLY A 24 0.11 -3.84 -7.72
CA GLY A 24 0.87 -2.76 -7.09
C GLY A 24 2.39 -2.87 -7.32
N LEU A 25 2.94 -4.08 -7.27
CA LEU A 25 4.35 -4.31 -7.59
C LEU A 25 4.66 -4.00 -9.06
N MET A 26 3.79 -4.41 -9.98
CA MET A 26 3.99 -4.14 -11.41
C MET A 26 3.94 -2.64 -11.72
N ILE A 27 3.07 -1.87 -11.05
CA ILE A 27 2.95 -0.40 -11.21
C ILE A 27 4.12 0.33 -10.54
N SER A 28 4.67 -0.22 -9.46
CA SER A 28 5.79 0.38 -8.73
C SER A 28 7.06 0.48 -9.57
N ILE A 29 7.28 -0.46 -10.51
CA ILE A 29 8.47 -0.47 -11.39
C ILE A 29 8.53 0.79 -12.28
N PRO A 30 7.56 1.05 -13.17
CA PRO A 30 7.58 2.25 -14.00
C PRO A 30 7.42 3.53 -13.18
N GLY A 31 6.69 3.51 -12.06
CA GLY A 31 6.57 4.67 -11.16
C GLY A 31 7.91 5.07 -10.54
N THR A 32 8.70 4.09 -10.09
CA THR A 32 10.06 4.32 -9.56
C THR A 32 10.98 4.83 -10.66
N ILE A 33 10.95 4.22 -11.86
CA ILE A 33 11.74 4.67 -13.02
C ILE A 33 11.36 6.12 -13.39
N GLY A 34 10.08 6.45 -13.38
CA GLY A 34 9.58 7.81 -13.63
C GLY A 34 10.10 8.82 -12.61
N LEU A 35 10.16 8.47 -11.33
CA LEU A 35 10.72 9.32 -10.26
C LEU A 35 12.25 9.50 -10.39
N ILE A 36 12.95 8.45 -10.81
CA ILE A 36 14.39 8.50 -11.09
C ILE A 36 14.65 9.44 -12.29
N TRP A 37 13.88 9.29 -13.37
CA TRP A 37 14.01 10.14 -14.56
C TRP A 37 13.61 11.60 -14.24
N ALA A 38 12.47 11.83 -13.59
CA ALA A 38 11.99 13.17 -13.27
C ALA A 38 12.93 13.96 -12.33
N GLY A 39 13.74 13.28 -11.52
CA GLY A 39 14.75 13.92 -10.65
C GLY A 39 16.16 13.95 -11.23
N TRP A 40 16.37 13.45 -12.44
CA TRP A 40 17.70 13.33 -13.04
C TRP A 40 18.28 14.72 -13.32
N GLY A 41 19.32 15.10 -12.58
CA GLY A 41 20.00 16.39 -12.72
C GLY A 41 19.45 17.52 -11.84
N ALA A 42 18.65 17.21 -10.81
CA ALA A 42 18.24 18.22 -9.84
C ALA A 42 19.43 18.66 -8.96
N ASP A 43 19.71 19.97 -8.93
CA ASP A 43 20.65 20.59 -8.00
C ASP A 43 20.07 20.54 -6.57
N PHE A 44 20.90 20.23 -5.57
CA PHE A 44 20.56 19.94 -4.15
C PHE A 44 20.14 18.50 -3.78
N LEU A 45 20.50 17.49 -4.57
CA LEU A 45 20.27 16.11 -4.17
C LEU A 45 21.23 15.65 -3.05
N PRO A 46 20.73 15.00 -1.98
CA PRO A 46 21.57 14.41 -0.94
C PRO A 46 22.55 13.39 -1.55
N PRO A 47 23.77 13.23 -0.99
CA PRO A 47 24.75 12.28 -1.51
C PRO A 47 24.14 10.87 -1.59
N PHE A 48 24.43 10.15 -2.69
CA PHE A 48 23.82 8.85 -3.04
C PHE A 48 22.34 8.86 -3.48
N SER A 49 21.87 9.88 -4.21
CA SER A 49 20.52 9.89 -4.80
C SER A 49 20.57 9.65 -6.32
N ALA A 50 19.72 8.75 -6.83
CA ALA A 50 19.48 8.56 -8.27
C ALA A 50 18.14 9.24 -8.62
N GLY A 51 18.18 10.55 -8.86
CA GLY A 51 16.98 11.37 -8.99
C GLY A 51 16.27 11.62 -7.66
N TYR A 52 14.93 11.69 -7.65
CA TYR A 52 14.15 11.81 -6.39
C TYR A 52 14.20 10.56 -5.51
N VAL A 53 14.80 9.48 -5.99
CA VAL A 53 14.96 8.23 -5.24
C VAL A 53 16.32 8.23 -4.54
N ASN A 54 16.29 8.40 -3.21
CA ASN A 54 17.49 8.34 -2.40
C ASN A 54 17.90 6.88 -2.17
N LEU A 55 19.07 6.48 -2.66
CA LEU A 55 19.54 5.10 -2.60
C LEU A 55 19.75 4.65 -1.14
N LEU A 56 20.16 5.57 -0.25
CA LEU A 56 20.28 5.33 1.19
C LEU A 56 18.90 5.09 1.84
N GLY A 57 17.90 5.89 1.47
CA GLY A 57 16.52 5.73 1.91
C GLY A 57 15.94 4.39 1.46
N VAL A 58 16.20 3.98 0.22
CA VAL A 58 15.84 2.65 -0.29
C VAL A 58 16.56 1.55 0.49
N LEU A 59 17.87 1.70 0.73
CA LEU A 59 18.68 0.74 1.49
C LEU A 59 18.19 0.57 2.93
N LEU A 60 17.66 1.62 3.55
CA LEU A 60 17.08 1.57 4.89
C LEU A 60 15.64 1.02 4.89
N ILE A 61 14.81 1.43 3.92
CA ILE A 61 13.40 1.04 3.87
C ILE A 61 13.25 -0.44 3.52
N ILE A 62 14.04 -0.97 2.57
CA ILE A 62 13.95 -2.37 2.14
C ILE A 62 14.05 -3.34 3.32
N PRO A 63 15.12 -3.37 4.14
CA PRO A 63 15.23 -4.32 5.22
C PRO A 63 14.14 -4.11 6.27
N VAL A 64 13.80 -2.85 6.60
CA VAL A 64 12.74 -2.55 7.57
C VAL A 64 11.38 -3.06 7.09
N THR A 65 11.02 -2.84 5.83
CA THR A 65 9.76 -3.35 5.26
C THR A 65 9.77 -4.86 5.06
N THR A 66 10.89 -5.46 4.62
CA THR A 66 11.02 -6.93 4.53
C THR A 66 10.88 -7.59 5.90
N PHE A 67 11.41 -6.99 6.97
CA PHE A 67 11.20 -7.46 8.34
C PHE A 67 9.77 -7.25 8.82
N ALA A 68 9.15 -6.10 8.53
CA ALA A 68 7.81 -5.77 9.00
C ALA A 68 6.69 -6.53 8.25
N ALA A 69 6.87 -6.80 6.95
CA ALA A 69 5.90 -7.47 6.09
C ALA A 69 5.36 -8.81 6.64
N PRO A 70 6.19 -9.78 7.10
CA PRO A 70 5.69 -11.05 7.63
C PRO A 70 4.88 -10.88 8.91
N TYR A 71 5.18 -9.88 9.75
CA TYR A 71 4.36 -9.60 10.94
C TYR A 71 2.95 -9.17 10.53
N GLY A 72 2.84 -8.23 9.59
CA GLY A 72 1.54 -7.79 9.06
C GLY A 72 0.74 -8.94 8.44
N VAL A 73 1.38 -9.79 7.65
CA VAL A 73 0.74 -10.96 7.02
C VAL A 73 0.24 -11.97 8.06
N LYS A 74 1.03 -12.24 9.11
CA LYS A 74 0.62 -13.13 10.21
C LYS A 74 -0.61 -12.61 10.94
N PHE A 75 -0.64 -11.31 11.27
CA PHE A 75 -1.82 -10.70 11.89
C PHE A 75 -3.04 -10.74 10.96
N ALA A 76 -2.86 -10.42 9.67
CA ALA A 76 -3.94 -10.46 8.69
C ALA A 76 -4.53 -11.87 8.50
N HIS A 77 -3.69 -12.92 8.51
CA HIS A 77 -4.13 -14.31 8.41
C HIS A 77 -4.81 -14.85 9.68
N ALA A 78 -4.44 -14.34 10.86
CA ALA A 78 -5.02 -14.80 12.13
C ALA A 78 -6.44 -14.26 12.36
N LEU A 79 -6.86 -13.21 11.64
CA LEU A 79 -8.20 -12.65 11.78
C LEU A 79 -9.24 -13.44 10.96
N PRO A 80 -10.43 -13.73 11.53
CA PRO A 80 -11.53 -14.34 10.79
C PRO A 80 -12.02 -13.39 9.69
N ARG A 81 -12.42 -13.96 8.54
CA ARG A 81 -12.83 -13.25 7.31
C ARG A 81 -13.71 -12.02 7.56
N ARG A 82 -14.73 -12.16 8.42
CA ARG A 82 -15.67 -11.08 8.74
C ARG A 82 -15.05 -9.91 9.50
N LYS A 83 -14.05 -10.15 10.35
CA LYS A 83 -13.33 -9.06 11.05
C LYS A 83 -12.43 -8.28 10.08
N MET A 84 -11.79 -8.97 9.13
CA MET A 84 -10.99 -8.31 8.08
C MET A 84 -11.84 -7.38 7.21
N GLU A 85 -13.04 -7.84 6.79
CA GLU A 85 -14.00 -7.03 6.03
C GLU A 85 -14.39 -5.75 6.75
N VAL A 86 -14.75 -5.87 8.03
CA VAL A 86 -15.13 -4.72 8.87
C VAL A 86 -13.95 -3.77 9.04
N PHE A 87 -12.76 -4.30 9.32
CA PHE A 87 -11.56 -3.48 9.53
C PHE A 87 -11.19 -2.68 8.28
N PHE A 88 -11.26 -3.31 7.11
CA PHE A 88 -11.00 -2.63 5.83
C PHE A 88 -12.06 -1.57 5.51
N GLY A 89 -13.34 -1.87 5.77
CA GLY A 89 -14.42 -0.88 5.61
C GLY A 89 -14.26 0.33 6.53
N VAL A 90 -13.91 0.10 7.79
CA VAL A 90 -13.61 1.18 8.76
C VAL A 90 -12.38 1.97 8.33
N PHE A 91 -11.32 1.30 7.86
CA PHE A 91 -10.13 1.97 7.33
C PHE A 91 -10.46 2.90 6.16
N LEU A 92 -11.26 2.44 5.20
CA LEU A 92 -11.71 3.28 4.07
C LEU A 92 -12.53 4.49 4.54
N LEU A 93 -13.42 4.33 5.53
CA LEU A 93 -14.17 5.45 6.11
C LEU A 93 -13.24 6.47 6.77
N VAL A 94 -12.22 6.01 7.52
CA VAL A 94 -11.24 6.90 8.16
C VAL A 94 -10.41 7.65 7.12
N VAL A 95 -9.96 6.98 6.06
CA VAL A 95 -9.22 7.62 4.97
C VAL A 95 -10.09 8.65 4.24
N ALA A 96 -11.33 8.31 3.92
CA ALA A 96 -12.28 9.23 3.30
C ALA A 96 -12.55 10.45 4.20
N ALA A 97 -12.74 10.24 5.50
CA ALA A 97 -12.89 11.31 6.47
C ALA A 97 -11.63 12.20 6.52
N ARG A 98 -10.43 11.61 6.55
CA ARG A 98 -9.16 12.37 6.52
C ARG A 98 -9.04 13.24 5.27
N PHE A 99 -9.39 12.71 4.09
CA PHE A 99 -9.39 13.48 2.85
C PHE A 99 -10.40 14.63 2.91
N LEU A 100 -11.61 14.39 3.42
CA LEU A 100 -12.62 15.44 3.63
C LEU A 100 -12.11 16.54 4.57
N PHE A 101 -11.50 16.17 5.71
CA PHE A 101 -10.91 17.14 6.64
C PHE A 101 -9.74 17.92 6.02
N GLY A 102 -8.90 17.26 5.23
CA GLY A 102 -7.80 17.91 4.52
C GLY A 102 -8.21 18.72 3.29
N MET A 103 -9.44 18.54 2.78
CA MET A 103 -10.03 19.41 1.74
C MET A 103 -10.81 20.59 2.35
N LEU A 104 -11.29 20.46 3.59
CA LEU A 104 -12.02 21.51 4.29
C LEU A 104 -11.12 22.50 5.07
N GLY A 105 -9.82 22.26 5.15
CA GLY A 105 -8.82 23.15 5.76
C GLY A 105 -7.60 23.31 4.87
#